data_AF-A0A914C2N0-F1
#
_entry.id   AF-A0A914C2N0-F1
#
_cell.length_a   1.000
_cell.length_b   1.000
_cell.length_c   1.000
_cell.angle_alpha   90.00
_cell.angle_beta   90.00
_cell.angle_gamma   90.00
#
_symmetry.space_group_name_H-M   'P 1'
#
loop_
_entity.id
_entity.type
_entity.pdbx_description
1 polymer ?
#
loop_
_entity_poly.entity_id
_entity_poly.type
_entity_poly.pdbx_seq_one_letter_code
_entity_poly.pdbx_strand_id
1 'polypeptide(L)'
;MMVTTSELLTMQPALNFTIPTRKKYDYFNFEDFKNILQYTLLSKAKGYTLEALESEWKMNEPVSLELCARKFGFTSFWHLIQDDCLQDIVIIDKVVKNGIEQIIFKGVPRPEVAHLYRHMLESEKEKEINQERHNMIRASLPKYQAKCIEGKERILKIAAELGGENEPVQYQKIFENYALIYGVPLNGDELRKYFSKSKISSIFSTLFLEEVQIGQDEKNALFIQLKRPLAELKAMWEEKMKIQNKVHKNISKLELNSKKRSPFWQDVDIIDRENDKERHKIIGASLPQYQAKCIEGKKRILKIAAELGGENEPVLYQKIQVKYAQIYEVPLTGDELKKYFTRSRAMSIFSTFFSKEVQISLDEKNPGNLFIQLKRPLAELQAMWKENMEIREKA
;
A
#
# COMPACT_ATOMS: atom_id res chain seq x y z
N MET A 1 -12.06 11.06 71.52
CA MET A 1 -11.15 9.91 71.61
C MET A 1 -10.82 9.48 70.20
N MET A 2 -9.53 9.44 69.87
CA MET A 2 -9.01 9.01 68.59
C MET A 2 -9.24 7.50 68.44
N VAL A 3 -9.74 7.07 67.29
CA VAL A 3 -9.63 5.68 66.83
C VAL A 3 -8.79 5.70 65.56
N THR A 4 -7.79 4.84 65.55
CA THR A 4 -6.59 4.83 64.73
C THR A 4 -6.82 4.31 63.31
N THR A 5 -6.03 4.85 62.37
CA THR A 5 -5.96 4.49 60.95
C THR A 5 -5.30 3.12 60.70
N SER A 6 -5.89 2.04 61.23
CA SER A 6 -5.28 0.69 61.15
C SER A 6 -6.24 -0.46 60.79
N GLU A 7 -7.50 -0.19 60.43
CA GLU A 7 -8.49 -1.26 60.15
C GLU A 7 -9.21 -1.13 58.79
N LEU A 8 -8.60 -0.46 57.80
CA LEU A 8 -9.14 -0.34 56.44
C LEU A 8 -8.30 -1.08 55.36
N LEU A 9 -7.47 -2.04 55.76
CA LEU A 9 -6.56 -2.76 54.85
C LEU A 9 -6.77 -4.28 54.75
N THR A 10 -7.89 -4.81 55.24
CA THR A 10 -8.10 -6.27 55.26
C THR A 10 -9.50 -6.69 54.82
N MET A 11 -10.01 -6.20 53.69
CA MET A 11 -11.11 -6.87 52.97
C MET A 11 -11.03 -6.61 51.46
N GLN A 12 -10.13 -7.32 50.78
CA GLN A 12 -10.39 -7.75 49.41
C GLN A 12 -10.71 -9.24 49.43
N PRO A 13 -11.90 -9.67 48.98
CA PRO A 13 -12.16 -11.09 48.82
C PRO A 13 -11.25 -11.61 47.72
N ALA A 14 -10.47 -12.64 48.05
CA ALA A 14 -9.76 -13.47 47.10
C ALA A 14 -10.78 -14.03 46.08
N LEU A 15 -10.86 -13.40 44.92
CA LEU A 15 -11.49 -13.98 43.74
C LEU A 15 -10.61 -15.16 43.31
N ASN A 16 -10.88 -16.31 43.91
CA ASN A 16 -10.42 -17.61 43.44
C ASN A 16 -11.05 -17.87 42.07
N PHE A 17 -10.45 -17.31 41.02
CA PHE A 17 -10.68 -17.78 39.67
C PHE A 17 -10.05 -19.17 39.55
N THR A 18 -10.87 -20.20 39.74
CA THR A 18 -10.54 -21.55 39.30
C THR A 18 -10.58 -21.54 37.76
N ILE A 19 -9.43 -21.31 37.15
CA ILE A 19 -9.24 -21.41 35.70
C ILE A 19 -9.48 -22.88 35.33
N PRO A 20 -10.37 -23.20 34.36
CA PRO A 20 -10.52 -24.55 33.87
C PRO A 20 -9.19 -25.00 33.25
N THR A 21 -8.50 -25.93 33.91
CA THR A 21 -7.27 -26.56 33.40
C THR A 21 -7.61 -27.45 32.20
N ARG A 22 -7.75 -26.84 31.02
CA ARG A 22 -7.59 -27.56 29.76
C ARG A 22 -6.12 -27.97 29.67
N LYS A 23 -5.86 -29.26 29.84
CA LYS A 23 -4.58 -30.02 29.71
C LYS A 23 -3.73 -29.77 28.43
N LYS A 24 -3.98 -28.70 27.65
CA LYS A 24 -3.30 -28.42 26.36
C LYS A 24 -2.20 -27.35 26.43
N TYR A 25 -2.01 -26.66 27.57
CA TYR A 25 -1.05 -25.56 27.70
C TYR A 25 0.11 -25.83 28.68
N ASP A 26 0.25 -27.06 29.16
CA ASP A 26 1.34 -27.46 30.06
C ASP A 26 2.71 -27.56 29.35
N TYR A 27 2.74 -27.44 28.02
CA TYR A 27 3.98 -27.45 27.21
C TYR A 27 4.50 -26.06 26.84
N PHE A 28 3.76 -24.99 27.13
CA PHE A 28 4.19 -23.63 26.79
C PHE A 28 5.21 -23.12 27.80
N ASN A 29 6.48 -23.45 27.54
CA ASN A 29 7.63 -23.03 28.35
C ASN A 29 8.09 -21.62 27.93
N PHE A 30 9.02 -21.05 28.70
CA PHE A 30 9.48 -19.68 28.50
C PHE A 30 10.27 -19.48 27.20
N GLU A 31 10.97 -20.51 26.74
CA GLU A 31 11.79 -20.45 25.52
C GLU A 31 10.91 -20.43 24.26
N ASP A 32 9.85 -21.24 24.23
CA ASP A 32 8.86 -21.21 23.16
C ASP A 32 8.16 -19.85 23.09
N PHE A 33 7.81 -19.28 24.26
CA PHE A 33 7.30 -17.92 24.34
C PHE A 33 8.28 -16.89 23.74
N LYS A 34 9.57 -16.94 24.12
CA LYS A 34 10.61 -16.05 23.57
C LYS A 34 10.68 -16.15 22.05
N ASN A 35 10.69 -17.36 21.52
CA ASN A 35 10.81 -17.59 20.08
C ASN A 35 9.59 -17.03 19.34
N ILE A 36 8.38 -17.34 19.79
CA ILE A 36 7.14 -16.84 19.15
C ILE A 36 7.05 -15.31 19.24
N LEU A 37 7.42 -14.73 20.39
CA LEU A 37 7.45 -13.29 20.58
C LEU A 37 8.46 -12.64 19.61
N GLN A 38 9.66 -13.21 19.49
CA GLN A 38 10.68 -12.71 18.57
C GLN A 38 10.20 -12.78 17.11
N TYR A 39 9.59 -13.89 16.67
CA TYR A 39 9.01 -14.01 15.33
C TYR A 39 7.90 -12.98 15.10
N THR A 40 7.02 -12.80 16.08
CA THR A 40 5.94 -11.81 16.02
C THR A 40 6.52 -10.41 15.85
N LEU A 41 7.53 -10.04 16.63
CA LEU A 41 8.17 -8.73 16.55
C LEU A 41 8.94 -8.51 15.24
N LEU A 42 9.58 -9.55 14.69
CA LEU A 42 10.34 -9.48 13.44
C LEU A 42 9.46 -9.44 12.18
N SER A 43 8.19 -9.85 12.28
CA SER A 43 7.24 -9.79 11.17
C SER A 43 6.98 -8.36 10.66
N LYS A 44 7.26 -7.34 11.49
CA LYS A 44 7.05 -5.93 11.14
C LYS A 44 8.25 -5.08 11.53
N ALA A 45 8.96 -4.62 10.51
CA ALA A 45 10.24 -3.95 10.68
C ALA A 45 10.15 -2.60 11.43
N LYS A 46 9.02 -1.88 11.30
CA LYS A 46 8.74 -0.65 12.05
C LYS A 46 8.32 -0.90 13.51
N GLY A 47 8.09 -2.14 13.91
CA GLY A 47 7.62 -2.52 15.24
C GLY A 47 6.13 -2.32 15.46
N TYR A 48 5.71 -2.58 16.70
CA TYR A 48 4.33 -2.61 17.15
C TYR A 48 4.09 -1.65 18.31
N THR A 49 2.91 -1.03 18.37
CA THR A 49 2.37 -0.55 19.65
C THR A 49 1.89 -1.74 20.48
N LEU A 50 1.67 -1.58 21.78
CA LEU A 50 1.20 -2.68 22.64
C LEU A 50 -0.10 -3.31 22.10
N GLU A 51 -1.09 -2.50 21.76
CA GLU A 51 -2.37 -2.97 21.21
C GLU A 51 -2.21 -3.75 19.89
N ALA A 52 -1.32 -3.27 19.02
CA ALA A 52 -1.06 -3.93 17.75
C ALA A 52 -0.28 -5.23 17.93
N LEU A 53 0.66 -5.27 18.88
CA LEU A 53 1.42 -6.47 19.22
C LEU A 53 0.50 -7.54 19.80
N GLU A 54 -0.38 -7.15 20.72
CA GLU A 54 -1.39 -8.03 21.33
C GLU A 54 -2.36 -8.60 20.29
N SER A 55 -2.72 -7.79 19.28
CA SER A 55 -3.59 -8.22 18.18
C SER A 55 -2.91 -9.23 17.26
N GLU A 56 -1.64 -8.97 16.92
CA GLU A 56 -0.84 -9.86 16.07
C GLU A 56 -0.53 -11.18 16.79
N TRP A 57 -0.16 -11.09 18.07
CA TRP A 57 0.08 -12.25 18.94
C TRP A 57 -1.14 -13.17 18.96
N LYS A 58 -2.34 -12.60 19.13
CA LYS A 58 -3.61 -13.35 19.17
C LYS A 58 -3.96 -14.08 17.88
N MET A 59 -3.34 -13.75 16.76
CA MET A 59 -3.54 -14.51 15.51
C MET A 59 -2.87 -15.89 15.57
N ASN A 60 -1.79 -16.01 16.34
CA ASN A 60 -1.01 -17.24 16.45
C ASN A 60 -1.23 -17.93 17.80
N GLU A 61 -1.41 -17.15 18.87
CA GLU A 61 -1.53 -17.65 20.23
C GLU A 61 -2.82 -17.15 20.91
N PRO A 62 -3.72 -18.05 21.35
CA PRO A 62 -5.02 -17.66 21.91
C PRO A 62 -4.94 -17.05 23.32
N VAL A 63 -3.76 -17.07 23.96
CA VAL A 63 -3.53 -16.53 25.30
C VAL A 63 -2.96 -15.12 25.19
N SER A 64 -3.42 -14.16 26.00
CA SER A 64 -2.86 -12.79 25.98
C SER A 64 -1.42 -12.72 26.49
N LEU A 65 -0.67 -11.73 26.03
CA LEU A 65 0.70 -11.48 26.50
C LEU A 65 0.74 -11.21 28.01
N GLU A 66 -0.28 -10.52 28.53
CA GLU A 66 -0.43 -10.23 29.96
C GLU A 66 -0.59 -11.51 30.80
N LEU A 67 -1.35 -12.50 30.31
CA LEU A 67 -1.51 -13.78 30.99
C LEU A 67 -0.24 -14.63 30.89
N CYS A 68 0.45 -14.60 29.75
CA CYS A 68 1.76 -15.24 29.61
C CYS A 68 2.77 -14.69 30.62
N ALA A 69 2.86 -13.36 30.77
CA ALA A 69 3.77 -12.74 31.72
C ALA A 69 3.51 -13.18 33.17
N ARG A 70 2.24 -13.23 33.57
CA ARG A 70 1.85 -13.72 34.91
C ARG A 70 2.19 -15.20 35.12
N LYS A 71 2.04 -16.03 34.09
CA LYS A 71 2.43 -17.45 34.14
C LYS A 71 3.93 -17.61 34.45
N PHE A 72 4.76 -16.70 33.96
CA PHE A 72 6.21 -16.70 34.18
C PHE A 72 6.65 -15.95 35.45
N GLY A 73 5.71 -15.53 36.31
CA GLY A 73 6.01 -14.88 37.59
C GLY A 73 6.13 -13.35 37.53
N PHE A 74 5.84 -12.72 36.38
CA PHE A 74 5.86 -11.27 36.24
C PHE A 74 4.50 -10.65 36.56
N THR A 75 4.49 -9.46 37.15
CA THR A 75 3.24 -8.78 37.52
C THR A 75 2.50 -8.18 36.33
N SER A 76 3.19 -7.92 35.22
CA SER A 76 2.61 -7.47 33.95
C SER A 76 3.52 -7.80 32.77
N PHE A 77 2.98 -7.74 31.55
CA PHE A 77 3.80 -7.84 30.33
C PHE A 77 4.85 -6.74 30.24
N TRP A 78 4.55 -5.54 30.76
CA TRP A 78 5.51 -4.44 30.82
C TRP A 78 6.70 -4.73 31.74
N HIS A 79 6.49 -5.41 32.87
CA HIS A 79 7.62 -5.83 33.70
C HIS A 79 8.46 -6.92 33.03
N LEU A 80 7.81 -7.88 32.35
CA LEU A 80 8.50 -8.92 31.60
C LEU A 80 9.37 -8.35 30.47
N ILE A 81 8.87 -7.38 29.69
CA ILE A 81 9.58 -6.83 28.53
C ILE A 81 10.79 -5.97 28.90
N GLN A 82 10.84 -5.49 30.15
CA GLN A 82 11.95 -4.70 30.69
C GLN A 82 13.02 -5.57 31.36
N ASP A 83 12.70 -6.84 31.64
CA ASP A 83 13.61 -7.77 32.29
C ASP A 83 14.74 -8.19 31.34
N ASP A 84 15.90 -8.49 31.91
CA ASP A 84 17.11 -8.89 31.18
C ASP A 84 16.88 -10.12 30.29
N CYS A 85 15.92 -10.99 30.66
CA CYS A 85 15.63 -12.21 29.92
C CYS A 85 15.12 -11.98 28.48
N LEU A 86 14.64 -10.77 28.13
CA LEU A 86 14.13 -10.44 26.79
C LEU A 86 14.92 -9.35 26.04
N GLN A 87 16.00 -8.82 26.62
CA GLN A 87 16.80 -7.75 25.99
C GLN A 87 17.46 -8.18 24.68
N ASP A 88 17.75 -9.47 24.52
CA ASP A 88 18.31 -10.06 23.32
C ASP A 88 17.30 -10.24 22.17
N ILE A 89 16.00 -10.05 22.45
CA ILE A 89 14.94 -10.22 21.46
C ILE A 89 14.06 -8.98 21.25
N VAL A 90 14.01 -8.04 22.19
CA VAL A 90 13.15 -6.84 22.10
C VAL A 90 13.93 -5.53 22.24
N ILE A 91 13.64 -4.59 21.34
CA ILE A 91 14.06 -3.19 21.41
C ILE A 91 12.82 -2.35 21.69
N ILE A 92 12.92 -1.45 22.67
CA ILE A 92 11.84 -0.54 23.05
C ILE A 92 12.20 0.88 22.60
N ASP A 93 11.50 1.38 21.59
CA ASP A 93 11.65 2.76 21.13
C ASP A 93 10.53 3.64 21.66
N LYS A 94 10.88 4.84 22.13
CA LYS A 94 9.92 5.89 22.42
C LYS A 94 9.85 6.84 21.23
N VAL A 95 8.67 6.95 20.61
CA VAL A 95 8.45 7.80 19.44
C VAL A 95 7.37 8.81 19.75
N VAL A 96 7.68 10.09 19.60
CA VAL A 96 6.68 11.16 19.69
C VAL A 96 5.99 11.29 18.33
N LYS A 97 4.69 10.94 18.27
CA LYS A 97 3.85 11.18 17.08
C LYS A 97 2.70 12.10 17.46
N ASN A 98 2.63 13.26 16.81
CA ASN A 98 1.61 14.28 17.07
C ASN A 98 1.58 14.75 18.54
N GLY A 99 2.74 14.87 19.19
CA GLY A 99 2.84 15.29 20.59
C GLY A 99 2.48 14.21 21.62
N ILE A 100 2.10 13.00 21.18
CA ILE A 100 1.84 11.86 22.06
C ILE A 100 3.03 10.93 22.02
N GLU A 101 3.60 10.61 23.19
CA GLU A 101 4.60 9.56 23.32
C GLU A 101 3.96 8.20 23.06
N GLN A 102 4.47 7.49 22.06
CA GLN A 102 4.11 6.11 21.77
C GLN A 102 5.31 5.21 21.99
N ILE A 103 5.08 4.10 22.67
CA ILE A 103 6.06 3.06 22.86
C ILE A 103 5.93 2.05 21.73
N ILE A 104 7.05 1.78 21.07
CA ILE A 104 7.14 0.88 19.92
C ILE A 104 8.08 -0.27 20.28
N PHE A 105 7.55 -1.49 20.25
CA PHE A 105 8.29 -2.73 20.45
C PHE A 105 8.79 -3.24 19.10
N LYS A 106 10.10 -3.48 19.00
CA LYS A 106 10.76 -4.01 17.80
C LYS A 106 11.51 -5.28 18.15
N GLY A 107 11.66 -6.17 17.17
CA GLY A 107 12.45 -7.38 17.33
C GLY A 107 13.93 -7.08 17.15
N VAL A 108 14.78 -7.71 17.96
CA VAL A 108 16.22 -7.80 17.69
C VAL A 108 16.42 -8.90 16.64
N PRO A 109 16.88 -8.56 15.42
CA PRO A 109 17.13 -9.57 14.40
C PRO A 109 18.36 -10.40 14.77
N ARG A 110 18.23 -11.72 14.70
CA ARG A 110 19.39 -12.61 14.86
C ARG A 110 20.37 -12.41 13.70
N PRO A 111 21.69 -12.57 13.91
CA PRO A 111 22.70 -12.38 12.86
C PRO A 111 22.40 -13.12 11.56
N GLU A 112 21.81 -14.32 11.65
CA GLU A 112 21.49 -15.18 10.51
C GLU A 112 20.40 -14.57 9.61
N VAL A 113 19.49 -13.77 10.16
CA VAL A 113 18.34 -13.19 9.44
C VAL A 113 18.38 -11.66 9.32
N ALA A 114 19.44 -11.03 9.83
CA ALA A 114 19.61 -9.58 9.82
C ALA A 114 19.57 -8.97 8.40
N HIS A 115 20.06 -9.71 7.39
CA HIS A 115 20.01 -9.30 5.99
C HIS A 115 18.58 -9.23 5.44
N LEU A 116 17.71 -10.18 5.80
CA LEU A 116 16.29 -10.17 5.42
C LEU A 116 15.56 -9.00 6.08
N TYR A 117 15.84 -8.75 7.36
CA TYR A 117 15.24 -7.64 8.10
C TYR A 117 15.65 -6.28 7.51
N ARG A 118 16.92 -6.13 7.08
CA ARG A 118 17.39 -4.94 6.37
C ARG A 118 16.64 -4.71 5.06
N HIS A 119 16.44 -5.75 4.26
CA HIS A 119 15.65 -5.66 3.02
C HIS A 119 14.18 -5.32 3.28
N MET A 120 13.58 -5.83 4.38
CA MET A 120 12.23 -5.43 4.78
C MET A 120 12.15 -3.94 5.12
N LEU A 121 13.13 -3.40 5.87
CA LEU A 121 13.21 -1.97 6.18
C LEU A 121 13.36 -1.11 4.91
N GLU A 122 14.23 -1.53 3.99
CA GLU A 122 14.44 -0.84 2.71
C GLU A 122 13.17 -0.85 1.85
N SER A 123 12.49 -2.00 1.75
CA SER A 123 11.24 -2.13 1.00
C SER A 123 10.12 -1.26 1.58
N GLU A 124 10.01 -1.15 2.91
CA GLU A 124 9.03 -0.26 3.54
C GLU A 124 9.33 1.22 3.29
N LYS A 125 10.61 1.63 3.37
CA LYS A 125 11.03 3.00 3.03
C LYS A 125 10.74 3.31 1.56
N GLU A 126 11.03 2.38 0.66
CA GLU A 126 10.79 2.56 -0.77
C GLU A 126 9.28 2.65 -1.08
N LYS A 127 8.43 1.86 -0.41
CA LYS A 127 6.97 1.98 -0.52
C LYS A 127 6.47 3.35 -0.06
N GLU A 128 7.03 3.88 1.03
CA GLU A 128 6.66 5.20 1.56
C GLU A 128 7.07 6.32 0.60
N ILE A 129 8.32 6.30 0.13
CA ILE A 129 8.84 7.26 -0.87
C ILE A 129 8.03 7.19 -2.17
N ASN A 130 7.75 5.98 -2.67
CA ASN A 130 6.97 5.81 -3.90
C ASN A 130 5.52 6.28 -3.70
N GLN A 131 4.93 6.07 -2.53
CA GLN A 131 3.59 6.56 -2.22
C GLN A 131 3.54 8.09 -2.11
N GLU A 132 4.54 8.72 -1.49
CA GLU A 132 4.69 10.18 -1.48
C GLU A 132 4.91 10.74 -2.88
N ARG A 133 5.77 10.11 -3.69
CA ARG A 133 6.01 10.48 -5.08
C ARG A 133 4.74 10.37 -5.92
N HIS A 134 3.97 9.29 -5.77
CA HIS A 134 2.67 9.12 -6.41
C HIS A 134 1.66 10.18 -5.96
N ASN A 135 1.67 10.58 -4.68
CA ASN A 135 0.80 11.64 -4.18
C ASN A 135 1.18 13.01 -4.74
N MET A 136 2.47 13.30 -4.90
CA MET A 136 2.97 14.53 -5.53
C MET A 136 2.64 14.58 -7.02
N ILE A 137 2.83 13.48 -7.75
CA ILE A 137 2.47 13.36 -9.17
C ILE A 137 0.95 13.49 -9.35
N ARG A 138 0.15 12.89 -8.46
CA ARG A 138 -1.31 13.02 -8.52
C ARG A 138 -1.76 14.45 -8.26
N ALA A 139 -1.08 15.17 -7.38
CA ALA A 139 -1.32 16.59 -7.14
C ALA A 139 -0.89 17.50 -8.31
N SER A 140 0.02 17.05 -9.19
CA SER A 140 0.47 17.81 -10.36
C SER A 140 -0.31 17.54 -11.65
N LEU A 141 -1.29 16.61 -11.63
CA LEU A 141 -2.17 16.37 -12.77
C LEU A 141 -3.20 17.50 -12.94
N PRO A 142 -3.44 18.03 -14.16
CA PRO A 142 -4.31 19.19 -14.39
C PRO A 142 -5.72 19.07 -13.79
N LYS A 143 -6.33 17.88 -13.86
CA LYS A 143 -7.67 17.60 -13.31
C LYS A 143 -7.73 17.68 -11.79
N TYR A 144 -6.66 17.25 -11.11
CA TYR A 144 -6.54 17.33 -9.66
C TYR A 144 -6.02 18.69 -9.22
N GLN A 145 -5.26 19.37 -10.08
CA GLN A 145 -4.78 20.71 -9.84
C GLN A 145 -5.92 21.73 -9.85
N ALA A 146 -6.89 21.66 -10.78
CA ALA A 146 -8.06 22.53 -10.75
C ALA A 146 -8.86 22.37 -9.45
N LYS A 147 -9.11 21.13 -9.02
CA LYS A 147 -9.78 20.86 -7.73
C LYS A 147 -8.92 21.28 -6.53
N CYS A 148 -7.62 21.06 -6.58
CA CYS A 148 -6.69 21.47 -5.52
C CYS A 148 -6.66 22.99 -5.40
N ILE A 149 -6.60 23.72 -6.52
CA ILE A 149 -6.67 25.19 -6.56
C ILE A 149 -8.01 25.66 -6.00
N GLU A 150 -9.13 25.04 -6.41
CA GLU A 150 -10.45 25.37 -5.86
C GLU A 150 -10.49 25.17 -4.33
N GLY A 151 -9.98 24.04 -3.84
CA GLY A 151 -9.90 23.76 -2.41
C GLY A 151 -9.00 24.74 -1.66
N LYS A 152 -7.86 25.10 -2.26
CA LYS A 152 -6.97 26.15 -1.72
C LYS A 152 -7.69 27.48 -1.66
N GLU A 153 -8.31 27.91 -2.76
CA GLU A 153 -9.02 29.18 -2.86
C GLU A 153 -10.10 29.30 -1.80
N ARG A 154 -10.91 28.25 -1.58
CA ARG A 154 -11.94 28.26 -0.53
C ARG A 154 -11.36 28.49 0.86
N ILE A 155 -10.28 27.79 1.20
CA ILE A 155 -9.62 27.90 2.51
C ILE A 155 -8.95 29.28 2.66
N LEU A 156 -8.22 29.73 1.65
CA LEU A 156 -7.50 31.02 1.70
C LEU A 156 -8.45 32.21 1.67
N LYS A 157 -9.60 32.10 0.98
CA LYS A 157 -10.63 33.14 0.98
C LYS A 157 -11.17 33.37 2.39
N ILE A 158 -11.48 32.30 3.11
CA ILE A 158 -11.91 32.39 4.51
C ILE A 158 -10.80 32.96 5.37
N ALA A 159 -9.56 32.52 5.18
CA ALA A 159 -8.43 33.06 5.93
C ALA A 159 -8.28 34.57 5.70
N ALA A 160 -8.41 35.04 4.45
CA ALA A 160 -8.35 36.46 4.10
C ALA A 160 -9.52 37.26 4.71
N GLU A 161 -10.75 36.74 4.63
CA GLU A 161 -11.95 37.35 5.24
C GLU A 161 -11.82 37.49 6.76
N LEU A 162 -11.08 36.56 7.41
CA LEU A 162 -10.76 36.61 8.83
C LEU A 162 -9.55 37.50 9.18
N GLY A 163 -8.99 38.23 8.22
CA GLY A 163 -7.83 39.12 8.44
C GLY A 163 -6.46 38.44 8.32
N GLY A 164 -6.43 37.22 7.76
CA GLY A 164 -5.23 36.38 7.63
C GLY A 164 -4.09 36.98 6.80
N GLU A 165 -4.34 38.05 6.05
CA GLU A 165 -3.32 38.79 5.31
C GLU A 165 -2.41 39.60 6.24
N ASN A 166 -2.95 40.05 7.39
CA ASN A 166 -2.24 40.91 8.33
C ASN A 166 -1.85 40.15 9.60
N GLU A 167 -2.74 39.29 10.10
CA GLU A 167 -2.55 38.60 11.39
C GLU A 167 -2.75 37.08 11.29
N PRO A 168 -2.07 36.28 12.13
CA PRO A 168 -2.30 34.84 12.18
C PRO A 168 -3.73 34.50 12.62
N VAL A 169 -4.45 33.73 11.81
CA VAL A 169 -5.82 33.29 12.08
C VAL A 169 -5.82 31.85 12.58
N GLN A 170 -6.56 31.60 13.66
CA GLN A 170 -6.73 30.25 14.18
C GLN A 170 -7.53 29.37 13.20
N TYR A 171 -7.01 28.18 12.89
CA TYR A 171 -7.64 27.25 11.95
C TYR A 171 -9.06 26.85 12.36
N GLN A 172 -9.34 26.78 13.66
CA GLN A 172 -10.67 26.49 14.17
C GLN A 172 -11.71 27.50 13.64
N LYS A 173 -11.36 28.78 13.55
CA LYS A 173 -12.23 29.81 12.96
C LYS A 173 -12.45 29.59 11.47
N ILE A 174 -11.42 29.13 10.75
CA ILE A 174 -11.54 28.77 9.33
C ILE A 174 -12.47 27.56 9.16
N PHE A 175 -12.35 26.55 10.01
CA PHE A 175 -13.23 25.37 10.01
C PHE A 175 -14.70 25.75 10.23
N GLU A 176 -14.97 26.61 11.21
CA GLU A 176 -16.32 27.10 11.53
C GLU A 176 -16.91 27.93 10.39
N ASN A 177 -16.14 28.89 9.85
CA ASN A 177 -16.59 29.72 8.73
C ASN A 177 -16.77 28.93 7.43
N TYR A 178 -15.99 27.86 7.22
CA TYR A 178 -16.17 26.99 6.07
C TYR A 178 -17.56 26.33 6.05
N ALA A 179 -18.00 25.84 7.21
CA ALA A 179 -19.34 25.26 7.34
C ALA A 179 -20.45 26.29 7.10
N LEU A 180 -20.26 27.52 7.59
CA LEU A 180 -21.22 28.62 7.40
C LEU A 180 -21.34 29.04 5.93
N ILE A 181 -20.23 29.16 5.21
CA ILE A 181 -20.20 29.67 3.83
C ILE A 181 -20.59 28.59 2.82
N TYR A 182 -20.15 27.34 3.01
CA TYR A 182 -20.32 26.28 2.03
C TYR A 182 -21.37 25.22 2.43
N GLY A 183 -21.98 25.35 3.61
CA GLY A 183 -23.02 24.43 4.09
C GLY A 183 -22.52 23.02 4.40
N VAL A 184 -21.21 22.80 4.42
CA VAL A 184 -20.58 21.50 4.67
C VAL A 184 -19.38 21.65 5.61
N PRO A 185 -19.18 20.73 6.58
CA PRO A 185 -18.05 20.81 7.50
C PRO A 185 -16.73 20.51 6.78
N LEU A 186 -15.67 21.25 7.09
CA LEU A 186 -14.32 21.03 6.54
C LEU A 186 -13.62 19.82 7.19
N ASN A 187 -14.26 18.65 7.10
CA ASN A 187 -13.77 17.40 7.66
C ASN A 187 -12.90 16.62 6.65
N GLY A 188 -12.39 15.45 7.05
CA GLY A 188 -11.53 14.63 6.19
C GLY A 188 -12.17 14.19 4.87
N ASP A 189 -13.50 14.07 4.79
CA ASP A 189 -14.21 13.73 3.56
C ASP A 189 -14.31 14.92 2.61
N GLU A 190 -14.60 16.10 3.14
CA GLU A 190 -14.60 17.34 2.36
C GLU A 190 -13.20 17.65 1.82
N LEU A 191 -12.18 17.51 2.66
CA LEU A 191 -10.78 17.68 2.26
C LEU A 191 -10.39 16.69 1.15
N ARG A 192 -10.89 15.45 1.18
CA ARG A 192 -10.62 14.43 0.15
C ARG A 192 -11.25 14.75 -1.21
N LYS A 193 -12.22 15.65 -1.29
CA LYS A 193 -12.77 16.13 -2.59
C LYS A 193 -11.75 16.97 -3.37
N TYR A 194 -10.91 17.71 -2.65
CA TYR A 194 -9.98 18.68 -3.20
C TYR A 194 -8.51 18.24 -3.12
N PHE A 195 -8.16 17.48 -2.08
CA PHE A 195 -6.79 17.09 -1.77
C PHE A 195 -6.64 15.56 -1.72
N SER A 196 -5.44 15.06 -2.02
CA SER A 196 -5.12 13.63 -1.93
C SER A 196 -4.98 13.12 -0.49
N LYS A 197 -4.99 14.03 0.49
CA LYS A 197 -4.83 13.75 1.92
C LYS A 197 -6.07 14.23 2.69
N SER A 198 -6.37 13.59 3.81
CA SER A 198 -7.48 13.96 4.71
C SER A 198 -7.03 14.69 5.97
N LYS A 199 -5.73 14.66 6.30
CA LYS A 199 -5.17 15.30 7.50
C LYS A 199 -4.72 16.72 7.19
N ILE A 200 -5.28 17.69 7.90
CA ILE A 200 -5.05 19.11 7.65
C ILE A 200 -3.58 19.54 7.83
N SER A 201 -2.89 19.04 8.85
CA SER A 201 -1.49 19.35 9.09
C SER A 201 -0.60 18.95 7.91
N SER A 202 -0.87 17.78 7.31
CA SER A 202 -0.15 17.31 6.14
C SER A 202 -0.52 18.07 4.88
N ILE A 203 -1.78 18.49 4.74
CA ILE A 203 -2.23 19.34 3.63
C ILE A 203 -1.48 20.67 3.68
N PHE A 204 -1.45 21.35 4.83
CA PHE A 204 -0.76 22.63 4.94
C PHE A 204 0.75 22.52 4.73
N SER A 205 1.41 21.53 5.35
CA SER A 205 2.86 21.37 5.23
C SER A 205 3.34 20.97 3.83
N THR A 206 2.48 20.36 3.00
CA THR A 206 2.88 19.88 1.67
C THR A 206 2.27 20.63 0.50
N LEU A 207 1.08 21.22 0.67
CA LEU A 207 0.36 21.86 -0.43
C LEU A 207 0.29 23.38 -0.28
N PHE A 208 0.34 23.94 0.93
CA PHE A 208 0.20 25.39 1.16
C PHE A 208 1.53 26.09 1.48
N LEU A 209 2.66 25.45 1.18
CA LEU A 209 4.00 25.90 1.57
C LEU A 209 4.34 27.31 1.06
N GLU A 210 3.86 27.65 -0.14
CA GLU A 210 4.12 28.95 -0.77
C GLU A 210 3.11 30.02 -0.32
N GLU A 211 1.93 29.60 0.11
CA GLU A 211 0.78 30.48 0.34
C GLU A 211 0.60 30.88 1.80
N VAL A 212 0.93 30.00 2.75
CA VAL A 212 0.69 30.25 4.17
C VAL A 212 1.92 30.02 5.04
N GLN A 213 1.98 30.77 6.13
CA GLN A 213 2.85 30.52 7.26
C GLN A 213 2.03 29.86 8.37
N ILE A 214 2.54 28.74 8.88
CA ILE A 214 1.86 27.92 9.88
C ILE A 214 2.55 28.16 11.22
N GLY A 215 1.77 28.51 12.24
CA GLY A 215 2.20 28.58 13.64
C GLY A 215 1.43 27.58 14.49
N GLN A 216 2.00 27.23 15.63
CA GLN A 216 1.29 26.52 16.70
C GLN A 216 1.53 27.26 18.01
N ASP A 217 0.50 27.38 18.83
CA ASP A 217 0.65 27.89 20.20
C ASP A 217 1.03 26.76 21.18
N GLU A 218 1.24 27.13 22.45
CA GLU A 218 1.58 26.19 23.53
C GLU A 218 0.51 25.11 23.78
N LYS A 219 -0.71 25.30 23.25
CA LYS A 219 -1.84 24.36 23.36
C LYS A 219 -2.04 23.55 22.07
N ASN A 220 -1.07 23.56 21.15
CA ASN A 220 -1.14 22.92 19.83
C ASN A 220 -2.28 23.43 18.92
N ALA A 221 -2.83 24.61 19.18
CA ALA A 221 -3.78 25.23 18.26
C ALA A 221 -3.04 25.73 17.01
N LEU A 222 -3.57 25.38 15.84
CA LEU A 222 -2.94 25.71 14.55
C LEU A 222 -3.37 27.11 14.09
N PHE A 223 -2.38 27.95 13.77
CA PHE A 223 -2.56 29.29 13.23
C PHE A 223 -2.03 29.38 11.81
N ILE A 224 -2.73 30.14 10.98
CA ILE A 224 -2.46 30.28 9.56
C ILE A 224 -2.42 31.77 9.25
N GLN A 225 -1.31 32.24 8.71
CA GLN A 225 -1.16 33.57 8.16
C GLN A 225 -0.85 33.47 6.67
N LEU A 226 -1.50 34.28 5.85
CA LEU A 226 -1.20 34.35 4.43
C LEU A 226 0.16 35.04 4.25
N LYS A 227 1.03 34.46 3.43
CA LYS A 227 2.35 35.06 3.15
C LYS A 227 2.25 36.32 2.29
N ARG A 228 1.15 36.46 1.55
CA ARG A 228 0.87 37.52 0.57
C ARG A 228 -0.63 37.76 0.47
N PRO A 229 -1.08 38.92 -0.04
CA PRO A 229 -2.50 39.18 -0.28
C PRO A 229 -3.13 38.12 -1.19
N LEU A 230 -4.39 37.78 -0.94
CA LEU A 230 -5.12 36.74 -1.67
C LEU A 230 -5.15 37.02 -3.18
N ALA A 231 -5.25 38.29 -3.58
CA ALA A 231 -5.24 38.69 -4.98
C ALA A 231 -3.94 38.30 -5.69
N GLU A 232 -2.80 38.42 -5.02
CA GLU A 232 -1.49 38.05 -5.57
C GLU A 232 -1.37 36.54 -5.69
N LEU A 233 -1.84 35.79 -4.69
CA LEU A 233 -1.85 34.32 -4.71
C LEU A 233 -2.68 33.77 -5.88
N LYS A 234 -3.85 34.38 -6.16
CA LYS A 234 -4.68 34.01 -7.31
C LYS A 234 -3.95 34.25 -8.64
N ALA A 235 -3.30 35.40 -8.80
CA ALA A 235 -2.54 35.73 -10.00
C ALA A 235 -1.40 34.72 -10.25
N MET A 236 -0.67 34.33 -9.20
CA MET A 236 0.39 33.31 -9.27
C MET A 236 -0.15 31.94 -9.73
N TRP A 237 -1.31 31.53 -9.23
CA TRP A 237 -1.92 30.27 -9.64
C TRP A 237 -2.40 30.30 -11.10
N GLU A 238 -3.00 31.41 -11.54
CA GLU A 238 -3.40 31.58 -12.93
C GLU A 238 -2.20 31.52 -13.89
N GLU A 239 -1.08 32.14 -13.52
CA GLU A 239 0.15 32.09 -14.30
C GLU A 239 0.72 30.67 -14.35
N LYS A 240 0.81 29.98 -13.21
CA LYS A 240 1.24 28.56 -13.15
C LYS A 240 0.35 27.68 -14.04
N MET A 241 -0.97 27.88 -13.99
CA MET A 241 -1.93 27.15 -14.84
C MET A 241 -1.74 27.47 -16.33
N LYS A 242 -1.50 28.74 -16.70
CA LYS A 242 -1.21 29.13 -18.10
C LYS A 242 0.05 28.46 -18.61
N ILE A 243 1.13 28.46 -17.82
CA ILE A 243 2.41 27.82 -18.18
C ILE A 243 2.21 26.31 -18.35
N GLN A 244 1.56 25.65 -17.40
CA GLN A 244 1.34 24.20 -17.49
C GLN A 244 0.40 23.81 -18.62
N ASN A 245 -0.67 24.58 -18.88
CA ASN A 245 -1.53 24.34 -20.04
C ASN A 245 -0.75 24.51 -21.36
N LYS A 246 0.21 25.44 -21.42
CA LYS A 246 1.11 25.60 -22.57
C LYS A 246 2.05 24.40 -22.71
N VAL A 247 2.65 23.93 -21.61
CA VAL A 247 3.49 22.72 -21.59
C VAL A 247 2.69 21.49 -22.01
N HIS A 248 1.48 21.30 -21.48
CA HIS A 248 0.60 20.19 -21.83
C HIS A 248 0.19 20.24 -23.30
N LYS A 249 -0.23 21.41 -23.81
CA LYS A 249 -0.50 21.59 -25.25
C LYS A 249 0.71 21.29 -26.13
N ASN A 250 1.92 21.62 -25.68
CA ASN A 250 3.16 21.31 -26.41
C ASN A 250 3.49 19.82 -26.38
N ILE A 251 3.29 19.14 -25.24
CA ILE A 251 3.44 17.68 -25.13
C ILE A 251 2.41 16.98 -26.02
N SER A 252 1.14 17.36 -25.97
CA SER A 252 0.11 16.81 -26.86
C SER A 252 0.38 17.07 -28.34
N LYS A 253 0.96 18.22 -28.71
CA LYS A 253 1.41 18.51 -30.08
C LYS A 253 2.60 17.64 -30.50
N LEU A 254 3.54 17.36 -29.59
CA LEU A 254 4.65 16.45 -29.83
C LEU A 254 4.17 15.00 -29.98
N GLU A 255 3.16 14.59 -29.19
CA GLU A 255 2.49 13.29 -29.31
C GLU A 255 1.65 13.16 -30.59
N LEU A 256 1.01 14.24 -31.04
CA LEU A 256 0.33 14.29 -32.35
C LEU A 256 1.31 14.23 -33.53
N ASN A 257 2.51 14.79 -33.37
CA ASN A 257 3.57 14.69 -34.37
C ASN A 257 4.27 13.32 -34.35
N SER A 258 4.34 12.63 -33.19
CA SER A 258 4.81 11.25 -33.12
C SER A 258 3.77 10.26 -33.68
N LYS A 259 2.46 10.53 -33.57
CA LYS A 259 1.39 9.75 -34.25
C LYS A 259 1.47 9.80 -35.79
N LYS A 260 2.23 10.71 -36.39
CA LYS A 260 2.54 10.72 -37.84
C LYS A 260 3.77 9.88 -38.22
N ARG A 261 4.50 9.32 -37.26
CA ARG A 261 5.60 8.37 -37.51
C ARG A 261 5.33 7.08 -36.73
N SER A 262 5.01 6.03 -37.49
CA SER A 262 4.75 4.64 -37.07
C SER A 262 3.28 4.30 -36.73
N PRO A 263 2.67 3.33 -37.45
CA PRO A 263 1.30 2.86 -37.20
C PRO A 263 1.15 1.99 -35.94
N PHE A 264 2.16 1.92 -35.07
CA PHE A 264 2.21 0.93 -33.97
C PHE A 264 1.62 1.40 -32.63
N TRP A 265 1.17 2.65 -32.51
CA TRP A 265 0.72 3.24 -31.22
C TRP A 265 -0.73 3.74 -31.20
N GLN A 266 -1.62 3.18 -32.02
CA GLN A 266 -3.01 3.66 -32.09
C GLN A 266 -3.96 3.10 -31.02
N ASP A 267 -3.60 2.07 -30.24
CA ASP A 267 -4.55 1.41 -29.32
C ASP A 267 -4.27 1.61 -27.82
N VAL A 268 -3.72 2.76 -27.41
CA VAL A 268 -3.51 3.06 -25.98
C VAL A 268 -4.10 4.40 -25.59
N ASP A 269 -5.38 4.59 -25.87
CA ASP A 269 -6.19 5.61 -25.20
C ASP A 269 -7.54 4.97 -24.91
N ILE A 270 -7.68 4.46 -23.68
CA ILE A 270 -8.88 4.16 -22.86
C ILE A 270 -8.44 3.04 -21.90
N ILE A 271 -8.28 3.34 -20.61
CA ILE A 271 -8.63 2.51 -19.43
C ILE A 271 -8.04 3.14 -18.15
N ASP A 272 -8.94 3.42 -17.21
CA ASP A 272 -8.80 4.08 -15.92
C ASP A 272 -7.98 3.30 -14.86
N ARG A 273 -7.35 4.06 -13.95
CA ARG A 273 -7.02 3.84 -12.50
C ARG A 273 -6.45 2.52 -11.93
N GLU A 274 -6.55 1.35 -12.55
CA GLU A 274 -6.06 0.07 -11.97
C GLU A 274 -4.65 -0.34 -12.44
N ASN A 275 -4.11 0.31 -13.47
CA ASN A 275 -2.95 -0.19 -14.20
C ASN A 275 -1.56 0.31 -13.77
N ASP A 276 -1.38 1.17 -12.77
CA ASP A 276 -0.01 1.65 -12.42
C ASP A 276 0.83 0.60 -11.67
N LYS A 277 0.20 -0.24 -10.82
CA LYS A 277 0.88 -1.41 -10.22
C LYS A 277 1.09 -2.52 -11.25
N GLU A 278 0.18 -2.65 -12.22
CA GLU A 278 0.37 -3.56 -13.36
C GLU A 278 1.50 -3.07 -14.28
N ARG A 279 1.60 -1.76 -14.53
CA ARG A 279 2.67 -1.14 -15.33
C ARG A 279 4.03 -1.38 -14.72
N HIS A 280 4.23 -1.22 -13.41
CA HIS A 280 5.51 -1.58 -12.78
C HIS A 280 5.82 -3.08 -12.83
N LYS A 281 4.81 -3.96 -12.71
CA LYS A 281 4.98 -5.42 -12.91
C LYS A 281 5.27 -5.80 -14.37
N ILE A 282 4.71 -5.07 -15.32
CA ILE A 282 4.93 -5.25 -16.76
C ILE A 282 6.32 -4.70 -17.12
N ILE A 283 6.72 -3.53 -16.62
CA ILE A 283 8.06 -2.95 -16.78
C ILE A 283 9.14 -3.87 -16.18
N GLY A 284 8.88 -4.50 -15.03
CA GLY A 284 9.76 -5.54 -14.48
C GLY A 284 9.82 -6.82 -15.33
N ALA A 285 8.72 -7.18 -15.99
CA ALA A 285 8.66 -8.28 -16.96
C ALA A 285 9.29 -7.93 -18.33
N SER A 286 9.52 -6.63 -18.61
CA SER A 286 10.24 -6.12 -19.78
C SER A 286 11.76 -6.19 -19.64
N LEU A 287 12.30 -6.56 -18.47
CA LEU A 287 13.72 -6.85 -18.31
C LEU A 287 14.07 -8.11 -19.12
N PRO A 288 15.18 -8.13 -19.89
CA PRO A 288 15.51 -9.21 -20.81
C PRO A 288 15.44 -10.63 -20.21
N GLN A 289 15.91 -10.77 -18.96
CA GLN A 289 15.92 -12.03 -18.21
C GLN A 289 14.53 -12.56 -17.80
N TYR A 290 13.54 -11.69 -17.61
CA TYR A 290 12.16 -12.07 -17.30
C TYR A 290 11.35 -12.34 -18.58
N GLN A 291 11.74 -11.70 -19.68
CA GLN A 291 11.10 -11.88 -20.97
C GLN A 291 11.34 -13.29 -21.54
N ALA A 292 12.56 -13.83 -21.43
CA ALA A 292 12.87 -15.20 -21.87
C ALA A 292 12.03 -16.25 -21.14
N LYS A 293 11.93 -16.17 -19.80
CA LYS A 293 11.10 -17.07 -18.99
C LYS A 293 9.61 -16.92 -19.31
N CYS A 294 9.13 -15.68 -19.51
CA CYS A 294 7.74 -15.44 -19.89
C CYS A 294 7.41 -16.05 -21.27
N ILE A 295 8.29 -15.88 -22.27
CA ILE A 295 8.14 -16.49 -23.60
C ILE A 295 8.16 -18.02 -23.50
N GLU A 296 9.02 -18.59 -22.66
CA GLU A 296 9.07 -20.03 -22.42
C GLU A 296 7.75 -20.54 -21.82
N GLY A 297 7.25 -19.90 -20.77
CA GLY A 297 5.95 -20.23 -20.18
C GLY A 297 4.81 -20.13 -21.19
N LYS A 298 4.81 -19.10 -22.04
CA LYS A 298 3.85 -18.97 -23.14
C LYS A 298 3.93 -20.15 -24.11
N LYS A 299 5.13 -20.50 -24.58
CA LYS A 299 5.34 -21.62 -25.51
C LYS A 299 4.76 -22.92 -24.96
N ARG A 300 5.03 -23.24 -23.69
CA ARG A 300 4.55 -24.47 -23.04
C ARG A 300 3.02 -24.52 -22.99
N ILE A 301 2.39 -23.44 -22.53
CA ILE A 301 0.94 -23.39 -22.35
C ILE A 301 0.20 -23.38 -23.71
N LEU A 302 0.68 -22.61 -24.69
CA LEU A 302 0.04 -22.55 -26.01
C LEU A 302 0.24 -23.82 -26.82
N LYS A 303 1.38 -24.50 -26.68
CA LYS A 303 1.60 -25.81 -27.29
C LYS A 303 0.55 -26.82 -26.82
N ILE A 304 0.32 -26.90 -25.51
CA ILE A 304 -0.69 -27.78 -24.94
C ILE A 304 -2.10 -27.37 -25.37
N ALA A 305 -2.39 -26.07 -25.40
CA ALA A 305 -3.68 -25.59 -25.89
C ALA A 305 -3.93 -26.02 -27.34
N ALA A 306 -2.93 -25.90 -28.22
CA ALA A 306 -3.02 -26.34 -29.62
C ALA A 306 -3.20 -27.86 -29.75
N GLU A 307 -2.43 -28.65 -29.00
CA GLU A 307 -2.57 -30.13 -28.96
C GLU A 307 -3.96 -30.58 -28.51
N LEU A 308 -4.64 -29.78 -27.69
CA LEU A 308 -6.00 -30.02 -27.23
C LEU A 308 -7.08 -29.48 -28.19
N GLY A 309 -6.69 -28.99 -29.38
CA GLY A 309 -7.62 -28.45 -30.38
C GLY A 309 -7.95 -26.97 -30.23
N GLY A 310 -7.20 -26.25 -29.38
CA GLY A 310 -7.41 -24.85 -29.04
C GLY A 310 -7.35 -23.86 -30.21
N GLU A 311 -6.84 -24.28 -31.37
CA GLU A 311 -6.84 -23.49 -32.60
C GLU A 311 -8.23 -23.38 -33.23
N ASN A 312 -9.06 -24.42 -33.05
CA ASN A 312 -10.38 -24.50 -33.67
C ASN A 312 -11.49 -24.26 -32.65
N GLU A 313 -11.34 -24.77 -31.42
CA GLU A 313 -12.39 -24.72 -30.40
C GLU A 313 -11.86 -24.27 -29.03
N PRO A 314 -12.69 -23.62 -28.19
CA PRO A 314 -12.29 -23.26 -26.83
C PRO A 314 -11.98 -24.49 -25.96
N VAL A 315 -10.79 -24.51 -25.36
CA VAL A 315 -10.32 -25.61 -24.50
C VAL A 315 -10.45 -25.22 -23.02
N LEU A 316 -11.03 -26.11 -22.22
CA LEU A 316 -11.12 -25.93 -20.77
C LEU A 316 -9.72 -25.91 -20.14
N TYR A 317 -9.42 -24.88 -19.35
CA TYR A 317 -8.11 -24.70 -18.71
C TYR A 317 -7.71 -25.87 -17.81
N GLN A 318 -8.67 -26.53 -17.16
CA GLN A 318 -8.40 -27.75 -16.38
C GLN A 318 -7.81 -28.87 -17.24
N LYS A 319 -8.25 -29.02 -18.50
CA LYS A 319 -7.67 -29.98 -19.44
C LYS A 319 -6.22 -29.61 -19.78
N ILE A 320 -5.93 -28.32 -19.92
CA ILE A 320 -4.57 -27.81 -20.10
C ILE A 320 -3.71 -28.13 -18.87
N GLN A 321 -4.23 -27.95 -17.65
CA GLN A 321 -3.49 -28.26 -16.41
C GLN A 321 -3.17 -29.76 -16.30
N VAL A 322 -4.14 -30.64 -16.62
CA VAL A 322 -3.94 -32.10 -16.62
C VAL A 322 -2.89 -32.50 -17.65
N LYS A 323 -2.99 -31.98 -18.88
CA LYS A 323 -2.03 -32.30 -19.95
C LYS A 323 -0.63 -31.73 -19.67
N TYR A 324 -0.56 -30.55 -19.05
CA TYR A 324 0.70 -29.96 -18.59
C TYR A 324 1.40 -30.85 -17.57
N ALA A 325 0.65 -31.37 -16.58
CA ALA A 325 1.19 -32.29 -15.58
C ALA A 325 1.68 -33.61 -16.19
N GLN A 326 1.02 -34.10 -17.24
CA GLN A 326 1.46 -35.30 -17.96
C GLN A 326 2.75 -35.09 -18.74
N ILE A 327 2.95 -33.91 -19.35
CA ILE A 327 4.12 -33.64 -20.21
C ILE A 327 5.34 -33.21 -19.39
N TYR A 328 5.13 -32.42 -18.34
CA TYR A 328 6.20 -31.79 -17.57
C TYR A 328 6.38 -32.39 -16.17
N GLU A 329 5.61 -33.43 -15.83
CA GLU A 329 5.64 -34.13 -14.53
C GLU A 329 5.42 -33.20 -13.31
N VAL A 330 4.87 -32.01 -13.54
CA VAL A 330 4.66 -30.97 -12.52
C VAL A 330 3.27 -30.36 -12.73
N PRO A 331 2.46 -30.21 -11.66
CA PRO A 331 1.14 -29.61 -11.81
C PRO A 331 1.23 -28.12 -12.13
N LEU A 332 0.41 -27.65 -13.08
CA LEU A 332 0.32 -26.24 -13.46
C LEU A 332 -0.47 -25.44 -12.40
N THR A 333 0.14 -25.28 -11.22
CA THR A 333 -0.39 -24.53 -10.08
C THR A 333 0.05 -23.07 -10.12
N GLY A 334 -0.45 -22.26 -9.19
CA GLY A 334 -0.05 -20.87 -9.06
C GLY A 334 1.46 -20.69 -8.79
N ASP A 335 2.13 -21.64 -8.16
CA ASP A 335 3.57 -21.57 -7.89
C ASP A 335 4.40 -21.99 -9.12
N GLU A 336 3.92 -22.95 -9.90
CA GLU A 336 4.51 -23.29 -11.20
C GLU A 336 4.40 -22.11 -12.17
N LEU A 337 3.23 -21.45 -12.20
CA LEU A 337 3.01 -20.25 -13.00
C LEU A 337 3.92 -19.08 -12.59
N LYS A 338 4.23 -18.92 -11.30
CA LYS A 338 5.15 -17.88 -10.81
C LYS A 338 6.59 -18.04 -11.33
N LYS A 339 6.99 -19.25 -11.78
CA LYS A 339 8.32 -19.46 -12.40
C LYS A 339 8.46 -18.71 -13.73
N TYR A 340 7.33 -18.50 -14.42
CA TYR A 340 7.28 -17.90 -15.76
C TYR A 340 6.64 -16.50 -15.78
N PHE A 341 5.71 -16.23 -14.85
CA PHE A 341 4.90 -15.02 -14.82
C PHE A 341 4.96 -14.33 -13.45
N THR A 342 4.79 -13.01 -13.41
CA THR A 342 4.76 -12.25 -12.13
C THR A 342 3.42 -12.40 -11.36
N ARG A 343 2.56 -13.32 -11.79
CA ARG A 343 1.22 -13.58 -11.26
C ARG A 343 1.02 -15.09 -11.10
N SER A 344 0.12 -15.47 -10.19
CA SER A 344 -0.19 -16.87 -9.88
C SER A 344 -1.61 -17.30 -10.23
N ARG A 345 -2.50 -16.35 -10.53
CA ARG A 345 -3.88 -16.64 -10.94
C ARG A 345 -3.96 -16.77 -12.46
N ALA A 346 -4.44 -17.91 -12.94
CA ALA A 346 -4.55 -18.23 -14.36
C ALA A 346 -5.29 -17.13 -15.15
N MET A 347 -6.48 -16.71 -14.70
CA MET A 347 -7.25 -15.65 -15.35
C MET A 347 -6.45 -14.36 -15.53
N SER A 348 -5.77 -13.92 -14.47
CA SER A 348 -4.94 -12.72 -14.49
C SER A 348 -3.69 -12.87 -15.35
N ILE A 349 -3.19 -14.09 -15.55
CA ILE A 349 -2.05 -14.36 -16.43
C ILE A 349 -2.50 -14.30 -17.88
N PHE A 350 -3.61 -14.98 -18.23
CA PHE A 350 -4.10 -14.99 -19.60
C PHE A 350 -4.55 -13.61 -20.06
N SER A 351 -5.25 -12.86 -19.20
CA SER A 351 -5.70 -11.50 -19.53
C SER A 351 -4.55 -10.51 -19.73
N THR A 352 -3.45 -10.67 -19.00
CA THR A 352 -2.32 -9.72 -19.04
C THR A 352 -1.23 -10.15 -20.03
N PHE A 353 -0.81 -11.40 -19.98
CA PHE A 353 0.33 -11.87 -20.77
C PHE A 353 -0.08 -12.50 -22.09
N PHE A 354 -1.28 -13.06 -22.22
CA PHE A 354 -1.72 -13.78 -23.42
C PHE A 354 -2.80 -13.04 -24.22
N SER A 355 -3.04 -11.76 -23.94
CA SER A 355 -4.14 -10.99 -24.53
C SER A 355 -4.12 -10.93 -26.06
N LYS A 356 -2.95 -11.08 -26.68
CA LYS A 356 -2.78 -11.08 -28.14
C LYS A 356 -2.87 -12.47 -28.74
N GLU A 357 -2.56 -13.51 -27.95
CA GLU A 357 -2.42 -14.89 -28.41
C GLU A 357 -3.67 -15.73 -28.15
N VAL A 358 -4.43 -15.45 -27.09
CA VAL A 358 -5.62 -16.23 -26.71
C VAL A 358 -6.86 -15.36 -26.52
N GLN A 359 -8.00 -15.96 -26.81
CA GLN A 359 -9.33 -15.51 -26.42
C GLN A 359 -9.76 -16.32 -25.19
N ILE A 360 -10.31 -15.62 -24.21
CA ILE A 360 -10.75 -16.19 -22.94
C ILE A 360 -12.27 -16.09 -22.87
N SER A 361 -12.93 -17.17 -22.52
CA SER A 361 -14.36 -17.18 -22.19
C SER A 361 -14.59 -17.90 -20.86
N LEU A 362 -15.65 -17.50 -20.16
CA LEU A 362 -16.11 -18.14 -18.93
C LEU A 362 -17.39 -18.92 -19.25
N ASP A 363 -17.58 -20.07 -18.60
CA ASP A 363 -18.83 -20.81 -18.67
C ASP A 363 -19.94 -20.02 -17.96
N GLU A 364 -21.01 -19.69 -18.69
CA GLU A 364 -22.19 -19.01 -18.12
C GLU A 364 -22.89 -19.87 -17.05
N LYS A 365 -22.76 -21.20 -17.13
CA LYS A 365 -23.38 -22.13 -16.19
C LYS A 365 -22.49 -22.45 -14.99
N ASN A 366 -21.17 -22.32 -15.14
CA ASN A 366 -20.18 -22.63 -14.11
C ASN A 366 -19.06 -21.58 -14.09
N PRO A 367 -19.21 -20.45 -13.38
CA PRO A 367 -18.26 -19.33 -13.42
C PRO A 367 -16.82 -19.66 -12.97
N GLY A 368 -16.55 -20.88 -12.48
CA GLY A 368 -15.22 -21.40 -12.21
C GLY A 368 -14.50 -22.04 -13.41
N ASN A 369 -15.20 -22.26 -14.53
CA ASN A 369 -14.65 -22.89 -15.74
C ASN A 369 -14.11 -21.82 -16.68
N LEU A 370 -12.80 -21.85 -16.88
CA LEU A 370 -12.06 -20.97 -17.78
C LEU A 370 -11.80 -21.69 -19.10
N PHE A 371 -12.24 -21.13 -20.22
CA PHE A 371 -11.96 -21.63 -21.56
C PHE A 371 -10.94 -20.74 -22.27
N ILE A 372 -10.07 -21.39 -23.04
CA ILE A 372 -8.95 -20.77 -23.74
C ILE A 372 -8.98 -21.22 -25.19
N GLN A 373 -9.06 -20.25 -26.10
CA GLN A 373 -8.97 -20.49 -27.55
C GLN A 373 -7.80 -19.67 -28.10
N LEU A 374 -6.99 -20.26 -28.97
CA LEU A 374 -5.93 -19.56 -29.67
C LEU A 374 -6.56 -18.62 -30.71
N LYS A 375 -6.10 -17.37 -30.77
CA LYS A 375 -6.58 -16.41 -31.77
C LYS A 375 -6.06 -16.70 -33.17
N ARG A 376 -4.96 -17.46 -33.26
CA ARG A 376 -4.23 -17.79 -34.50
C ARG A 376 -3.53 -19.15 -34.33
N PRO A 377 -3.18 -19.84 -35.43
CA PRO A 377 -2.42 -21.08 -35.37
C PRO A 377 -1.09 -20.91 -34.60
N LEU A 378 -0.70 -21.93 -33.86
CA LEU A 378 0.51 -21.95 -33.03
C LEU A 378 1.77 -21.65 -33.86
N ALA A 379 1.83 -22.16 -35.09
CA ALA A 379 2.94 -21.92 -36.01
C ALA A 379 3.16 -20.43 -36.31
N GLU A 380 2.06 -19.67 -36.48
CA GLU A 380 2.12 -18.23 -36.72
C GLU A 380 2.59 -17.48 -35.47
N LEU A 381 2.09 -17.86 -34.30
CA LEU A 381 2.51 -17.28 -33.02
C LEU A 381 4.00 -17.51 -32.74
N GLN A 382 4.52 -18.69 -33.08
CA GLN A 382 5.94 -19.02 -32.94
C GLN A 382 6.82 -18.20 -33.90
N ALA A 383 6.38 -18.00 -35.13
CA ALA A 383 7.08 -17.16 -36.11
C ALA A 383 7.17 -15.70 -35.64
N MET A 384 6.06 -15.14 -35.13
CA MET A 384 6.03 -13.79 -34.57
C MET A 384 7.01 -13.61 -33.41
N TRP A 385 7.16 -14.61 -32.54
CA TRP A 385 8.13 -14.52 -31.44
C TRP A 385 9.58 -14.57 -31.93
N LYS A 386 9.87 -15.37 -32.96
CA LYS A 386 11.20 -15.45 -33.53
C LYS A 386 11.61 -14.13 -34.18
N GLU A 387 10.73 -13.55 -35.00
CA GLU A 387 10.95 -12.25 -35.65
C GLU A 387 11.13 -11.12 -34.61
N ASN A 388 10.31 -11.09 -33.56
CA ASN A 388 10.43 -10.10 -32.48
C ASN A 388 11.71 -10.24 -31.65
N MET A 389 12.30 -11.43 -31.54
CA MET A 389 13.58 -11.63 -30.86
C MET A 389 14.75 -11.22 -31.76
N GLU A 390 14.71 -11.58 -33.05
CA GLU A 390 15.75 -11.22 -34.03
C GLU A 390 15.85 -9.70 -34.28
N ILE A 391 14.72 -8.98 -34.29
CA ILE A 391 14.71 -7.51 -34.40
C ILE A 391 15.37 -6.84 -33.18
N ARG A 392 15.27 -7.47 -32.01
CA ARG A 392 15.79 -6.91 -30.75
C ARG A 392 17.25 -7.23 -30.46
N GLU A 393 17.77 -8.33 -31.01
CA GLU A 393 19.21 -8.63 -30.95
C GLU A 393 20.03 -7.75 -31.91
N LYS A 394 19.38 -7.14 -32.90
CA LYS A 394 19.99 -6.25 -33.89
C LYS A 394 19.87 -4.75 -33.58
N ALA A 395 19.11 -4.37 -32.55
CA ALA A 395 18.89 -2.99 -32.09
C ALA A 395 19.60 -2.76 -30.76
#